data_AF-A0A261KK17-F1
#
_entry.id   AF-A0A261KK17-F1
#
_cell.length_a   1.000
_cell.length_b   1.000
_cell.length_c   1.000
_cell.angle_alpha   90.00
_cell.angle_beta   90.00
_cell.angle_gamma   90.00
#
_symmetry.space_group_name_H-M   'P 1'
#
loop_
_entity.id
_entity.type
_entity.pdbx_description
1 polymer ?
#
loop_
_entity_poly.entity_id
_entity_poly.type
_entity_poly.pdbx_seq_one_letter_code
_entity_poly.pdbx_strand_id
1 'polypeptide(L)'
;MAHGYLLLGPFLKLGLLRDTDQALLAGAGSASGLVVILSLCLFVYGAAVFKGLSKPVGVLPENLKTYKGWSLFTSGFLVGGIGGVIFASFILLEIGRAGIV
;
A
#
# COMPACT_ATOMS: atom_id res chain seq x y z
N MET A 1 3.91 2.36 4.32
CA MET A 1 3.41 2.13 5.70
C MET A 1 2.01 2.70 5.85
N ALA A 2 1.83 4.04 5.90
CA ALA A 2 0.52 4.67 6.11
C ALA A 2 -0.59 4.17 5.15
N HIS A 3 -0.30 4.09 3.85
CA HIS A 3 -1.28 3.65 2.86
C HIS A 3 -1.76 2.21 3.09
N GLY A 4 -0.86 1.27 3.42
CA GLY A 4 -1.25 -0.11 3.70
C GLY A 4 -2.10 -0.25 4.96
N TYR A 5 -1.78 0.55 5.99
CA TYR A 5 -2.55 0.60 7.23
C TYR A 5 -3.97 1.15 7.03
N LEU A 6 -4.10 2.24 6.26
CA LEU A 6 -5.38 2.89 5.99
C LEU A 6 -6.28 2.02 5.12
N LEU A 7 -5.73 1.41 4.07
CA LEU A 7 -6.50 0.64 3.09
C LEU A 7 -7.15 -0.62 3.67
N LEU A 8 -6.61 -1.18 4.75
CA LEU A 8 -7.22 -2.35 5.39
C LEU A 8 -8.62 -2.05 5.96
N GLY A 9 -8.85 -0.83 6.48
CA GLY A 9 -10.11 -0.45 7.12
C GLY A 9 -11.33 -0.55 6.20
N PRO A 10 -11.33 0.08 5.03
CA PRO A 10 -12.42 -0.04 4.05
C PRO A 10 -12.65 -1.47 3.59
N PHE A 11 -11.59 -2.24 3.28
CA PHE A 11 -11.74 -3.62 2.82
C PHE A 11 -12.27 -4.57 3.91
N LEU A 12 -12.00 -4.27 5.18
CA LEU A 12 -12.55 -5.04 6.30
C LEU A 12 -14.04 -4.76 6.52
N LYS A 13 -14.45 -3.48 6.55
CA LYS A 13 -15.86 -3.10 6.84
C LYS A 13 -16.78 -3.16 5.63
N LEU A 14 -16.28 -2.84 4.44
CA LEU A 14 -17.06 -2.76 3.20
C LEU A 14 -16.75 -3.92 2.24
N GLY A 15 -15.91 -4.87 2.66
CA GLY A 15 -15.57 -6.04 1.87
C GLY A 15 -16.75 -7.01 1.70
N LEU A 16 -16.73 -7.78 0.60
CA LEU A 16 -17.76 -8.78 0.32
C LEU A 16 -17.86 -9.86 1.41
N LEU A 17 -16.73 -10.24 2.02
CA LEU A 17 -16.63 -11.31 3.01
C LEU A 17 -16.77 -10.80 4.46
N ARG A 18 -17.33 -9.60 4.69
CA ARG A 18 -17.34 -8.97 6.03
C ARG A 18 -18.00 -9.84 7.12
N ASP A 19 -19.02 -10.60 6.74
CA ASP A 19 -19.85 -11.39 7.66
C ASP A 19 -19.32 -12.83 7.85
N THR A 20 -18.08 -13.10 7.41
CA THR A 20 -17.45 -14.42 7.50
C THR A 20 -16.23 -14.38 8.41
N ASP A 21 -15.89 -15.51 9.04
CA ASP A 21 -14.65 -15.66 9.85
C ASP A 21 -13.36 -15.34 9.07
N GLN A 22 -13.45 -15.26 7.74
CA GLN A 22 -12.33 -14.97 6.84
C GLN A 22 -12.27 -13.49 6.40
N ALA A 23 -13.08 -12.60 7.01
CA ALA A 23 -13.11 -11.17 6.67
C ALA A 23 -11.72 -10.49 6.74
N LEU A 24 -10.93 -10.83 7.75
CA LEU A 24 -9.59 -10.26 7.96
C LEU A 24 -8.60 -10.70 6.88
N LEU A 25 -8.64 -11.98 6.51
CA LEU A 25 -7.80 -12.56 5.45
C LEU A 25 -8.16 -12.00 4.07
N ALA A 26 -9.46 -11.92 3.78
CA ALA A 26 -9.96 -11.32 2.54
C ALA A 26 -9.60 -9.83 2.44
N GLY A 27 -9.78 -9.08 3.54
CA GLY A 27 -9.42 -7.66 3.61
C GLY A 27 -7.93 -7.41 3.42
N ALA A 28 -7.08 -8.21 4.05
CA ALA A 28 -5.62 -8.13 3.88
C ALA A 28 -5.18 -8.51 2.45
N GLY A 29 -5.82 -9.51 1.85
CA GLY A 29 -5.57 -9.90 0.45
C GLY A 29 -5.92 -8.77 -0.52
N SER A 30 -7.10 -8.16 -0.38
CA SER A 30 -7.50 -7.03 -1.24
C SER A 30 -6.63 -5.79 -1.03
N ALA A 31 -6.29 -5.46 0.23
CA ALA A 31 -5.43 -4.33 0.55
C ALA A 31 -4.00 -4.52 0.00
N SER A 32 -3.42 -5.71 0.13
CA SER A 32 -2.10 -6.02 -0.44
C SER A 32 -2.11 -5.98 -1.97
N GLY A 33 -3.16 -6.50 -2.61
CA GLY A 33 -3.36 -6.39 -4.06
C GLY A 33 -3.40 -4.93 -4.53
N LEU A 34 -4.12 -4.06 -3.82
CA LEU A 34 -4.15 -2.63 -4.16
C LEU A 34 -2.78 -1.97 -4.02
N VAL A 35 -2.03 -2.27 -2.95
CA VAL A 35 -0.66 -1.77 -2.76
C VAL A 35 0.25 -2.18 -3.93
N VAL A 36 0.13 -3.41 -4.41
CA VAL A 36 0.89 -3.90 -5.58
C VAL A 36 0.52 -3.11 -6.84
N ILE A 37 -0.77 -2.88 -7.08
CA ILE A 37 -1.23 -2.08 -8.24
C ILE A 37 -0.68 -0.64 -8.18
N LEU A 38 -0.75 0.00 -7.01
CA LEU A 38 -0.19 1.35 -6.84
C LEU A 38 1.33 1.33 -7.09
N SER A 39 2.04 0.34 -6.54
CA SER A 39 3.49 0.18 -6.75
C SER A 39 3.85 0.04 -8.23
N LEU A 40 3.03 -0.70 -9.00
CA LEU A 40 3.20 -0.84 -10.44
C LEU A 40 2.96 0.49 -11.17
N CYS A 41 1.92 1.24 -10.80
CA CYS A 41 1.66 2.58 -11.34
C CYS A 41 2.83 3.54 -11.09
N LEU A 42 3.38 3.51 -9.87
CA LEU A 42 4.57 4.26 -9.49
C LEU A 42 5.79 3.85 -10.34
N PHE A 43 5.99 2.55 -10.56
CA PHE A 43 7.07 2.06 -11.41
C PHE A 43 6.96 2.58 -12.86
N VAL A 44 5.78 2.48 -13.46
CA VAL A 44 5.50 2.97 -14.82
C VAL A 44 5.68 4.49 -14.92
N TYR A 45 5.24 5.24 -13.91
CA TYR A 45 5.45 6.69 -13.83
C TYR A 45 6.93 7.04 -13.82
N GLY A 46 7.73 6.36 -13.01
CA GLY A 46 9.18 6.57 -12.97
C GLY A 46 9.85 6.27 -14.30
N ALA A 47 9.42 5.19 -14.96
CA ALA A 47 9.92 4.85 -16.29
C ALA A 47 9.56 5.93 -17.33
N ALA A 48 8.33 6.45 -17.33
CA ALA A 48 7.89 7.46 -18.29
C ALA A 48 8.56 8.83 -18.06
N VAL A 49 8.60 9.31 -16.81
CA VAL A 49 9.12 10.65 -16.49
C VAL A 49 10.64 10.70 -16.62
N PHE A 50 11.37 9.73 -16.08
CA PHE A 50 12.84 9.78 -16.07
C PHE A 50 13.50 9.24 -17.34
N LYS A 51 12.76 8.54 -18.23
CA LYS A 51 13.24 8.20 -19.58
C LYS A 51 12.88 9.23 -20.65
N GLY A 52 12.38 10.41 -20.27
CA GLY A 52 12.30 11.58 -21.16
C GLY A 52 10.95 11.82 -21.85
N LEU A 53 9.86 11.16 -21.45
CA LEU A 53 8.52 11.40 -22.03
C LEU A 53 7.76 12.57 -21.38
N SER A 54 8.17 13.05 -20.21
CA SER A 54 7.55 14.21 -19.54
C SER A 54 8.48 14.89 -18.55
N LYS A 55 8.37 16.22 -18.44
CA LYS A 55 9.03 16.98 -17.37
C LYS A 55 8.34 16.68 -16.04
N PRO A 56 9.09 16.47 -14.93
CA PRO A 56 8.48 16.26 -13.63
C PRO A 56 7.60 17.46 -13.27
N VAL A 57 6.34 17.20 -12.93
CA VAL A 57 5.36 18.23 -12.58
C VAL A 57 5.53 18.55 -11.09
N GLY A 58 6.05 19.73 -10.78
CA GLY A 58 6.19 20.25 -9.41
C GLY A 58 7.62 20.32 -8.86
N VAL A 59 7.76 20.87 -7.65
CA VAL A 59 9.04 21.01 -6.95
C VAL A 59 9.39 19.67 -6.30
N LEU A 60 10.12 18.80 -7.02
CA LEU A 60 10.58 17.52 -6.46
C LEU A 60 11.81 17.73 -5.57
N PRO A 61 11.90 17.02 -4.43
CA PRO A 61 13.13 16.98 -3.63
C PRO A 61 14.25 16.32 -4.43
N GLU A 62 15.50 16.71 -4.19
CA GLU A 62 16.65 16.29 -5.01
C GLU A 62 16.81 14.76 -5.09
N ASN A 63 16.47 14.07 -4.01
CA ASN A 63 16.44 12.61 -3.88
C ASN A 63 15.40 11.89 -4.76
N LEU A 64 14.39 12.59 -5.31
CA LEU A 64 13.39 12.03 -6.22
C LEU A 64 13.56 12.49 -7.67
N LYS A 65 14.59 13.29 -8.00
CA LYS A 65 14.83 13.76 -9.37
C LYS A 65 15.55 12.75 -10.27
N THR A 66 15.96 11.60 -9.72
CA THR A 66 16.65 10.55 -10.46
C THR A 66 15.83 9.27 -10.52
N TYR A 67 15.97 8.51 -11.61
CA TYR A 67 15.35 7.18 -11.74
C TYR A 67 15.72 6.25 -10.58
N LYS A 68 16.97 6.33 -10.10
CA LYS A 68 17.46 5.55 -8.96
C LYS A 68 16.68 5.88 -7.68
N GLY A 69 16.47 7.16 -7.39
CA GLY A 69 15.69 7.60 -6.23
C GLY A 69 14.22 7.19 -6.31
N TRP A 70 13.63 7.27 -7.49
CA TRP A 70 12.25 6.85 -7.71
C TRP A 70 12.04 5.33 -7.59
N SER A 71 12.98 4.54 -8.09
CA SER A 71 12.99 3.08 -7.93
C SER A 71 13.07 2.68 -6.45
N LEU A 72 13.91 3.38 -5.67
CA LEU A 72 14.08 3.16 -4.23
C LEU A 72 12.83 3.58 -3.43
N PHE A 73 12.15 4.64 -3.87
CA PHE A 73 10.85 5.02 -3.32
C PHE A 73 9.77 3.98 -3.61
N THR A 74 9.72 3.47 -4.84
CA THR A 74 8.72 2.46 -5.24
C THR A 74 8.90 1.15 -4.48
N SER A 75 10.14 0.68 -4.30
CA SER A 75 10.43 -0.51 -3.49
C SER A 75 10.11 -0.28 -2.01
N GLY A 76 10.43 0.89 -1.46
CA GLY A 76 10.05 1.29 -0.10
C GLY A 76 8.53 1.39 0.10
N PHE A 77 7.80 1.87 -0.91
CA PHE A 77 6.34 1.91 -0.90
C PHE A 77 5.73 0.51 -0.89
N LEU A 78 6.27 -0.43 -1.67
CA LEU A 78 5.79 -1.81 -1.72
C LEU A 78 6.04 -2.53 -0.39
N VAL A 79 7.30 -2.55 0.10
CA VAL A 79 7.66 -3.21 1.37
C VAL A 79 6.92 -2.55 2.53
N GLY A 80 6.91 -1.21 2.56
CA GLY A 80 6.20 -0.46 3.57
C GLY A 80 4.69 -0.61 3.48
N GLY A 81 4.11 -0.78 2.30
CA GLY A 81 2.68 -0.94 2.10
C GLY A 81 2.22 -2.31 2.58
N ILE A 82 2.90 -3.38 2.17
CA ILE A 82 2.64 -4.75 2.64
C ILE A 82 2.83 -4.85 4.15
N GLY A 83 3.92 -4.31 4.69
CA GLY A 83 4.15 -4.30 6.14
C GLY A 83 3.09 -3.51 6.92
N GLY A 84 2.54 -2.44 6.34
CA GLY A 84 1.44 -1.69 6.94
C GLY A 84 0.12 -2.47 6.98
N VAL A 85 -0.17 -3.25 5.93
CA VAL A 85 -1.33 -4.17 5.91
C VAL A 85 -1.16 -5.25 6.97
N ILE A 86 0.01 -5.89 7.05
CA ILE A 86 0.29 -6.93 8.06
C ILE A 86 0.16 -6.37 9.47
N PHE A 87 0.70 -5.17 9.73
CA PHE A 87 0.62 -4.54 11.03
C PHE A 87 -0.83 -4.21 11.43
N ALA A 88 -1.62 -3.67 10.50
CA ALA A 88 -3.04 -3.41 10.75
C ALA A 88 -3.83 -4.72 10.99
N SER A 89 -3.53 -5.78 10.23
CA SER A 89 -4.14 -7.10 10.45
C SER A 89 -3.78 -7.68 11.80
N PHE A 90 -2.54 -7.52 12.25
CA PHE A 90 -2.08 -7.98 13.56
C PHE A 90 -2.82 -7.26 14.69
N ILE A 91 -2.97 -5.92 14.61
CA ILE A 91 -3.73 -5.14 15.59
C ILE A 91 -5.19 -5.60 15.66
N LEU A 92 -5.84 -5.81 14.51
CA LEU A 92 -7.23 -6.26 14.48
C LEU A 92 -7.41 -7.68 15.03
N LEU A 93 -6.45 -8.57 14.76
CA LEU A 93 -6.42 -9.92 15.31
C LEU A 93 -6.30 -9.89 16.84
N GLU A 94 -5.39 -9.06 17.37
CA GLU A 94 -5.23 -8.89 18.83
C GLU A 94 -6.45 -8.25 19.49
N ILE A 95 -7.12 -7.29 18.82
CA ILE A 95 -8.38 -6.71 19.32
C ILE A 95 -9.48 -7.77 19.41
N GLY A 96 -9.64 -8.60 18.38
CA GLY A 96 -10.58 -9.72 18.40
C GLY A 96 -10.26 -10.76 19.47
N ARG A 97 -8.96 -11.05 19.67
CA ARG A 97 -8.49 -11.96 20.73
C ARG A 97 -8.68 -11.41 22.14
N ALA A 98 -8.56 -10.09 22.31
CA ALA A 98 -8.76 -9.40 23.58
C ALA A 98 -10.25 -9.23 23.96
N GLY A 99 -11.19 -9.54 23.06
CA GLY A 99 -12.63 -9.44 23.33
C GLY A 99 -13.13 -8.01 23.55
N ILE A 100 -12.43 -7.01 22.99
CA ILE A 100 -12.80 -5.58 23.13
C ILE A 100 -13.96 -5.19 22.17
N VAL A 101 -14.42 -6.12 21.32
CA VAL A 101 -15.70 -6.11 20.58
C VAL A 101 -16.21 -7.53 20.48
#